data_AF-A0A820H9C0-F1
#
_entry.id   AF-A0A820H9C0-F1
#
_cell.length_a   1.000
_cell.length_b   1.000
_cell.length_c   1.000
_cell.angle_alpha   90.00
_cell.angle_beta   90.00
_cell.angle_gamma   90.00
#
_symmetry.space_group_name_H-M   'P 1'
#
loop_
_entity.id
_entity.type
_entity.pdbx_description
1 polymer ?
#
loop_
_entity_poly.entity_id
_entity_poly.type
_entity_poly.pdbx_seq_one_letter_code
_entity_poly.pdbx_strand_id
1 'polypeptide(L)'
;SAWSNTNLFGGGDEASTEKNRNIYYQKQLANQINNQVTKMISLLTSSLHIHLNIGQHSLINTSQSFMSLETISIQSLKDRLVKQVENAQFNIPSDFILNRTSNSSISLRSRVDPLASYGNFENTNLSRSISLSIIDQNGNEVSFQANENNPIQMIIPRDPNVLIPLMYLQNVTSINSTINNLLFNYHYINITSLLPISVHFEIHSLNRSLAYLFIYKFDQAPQLNSSINIIDGWTIFCPFNLANDDIYRYFIDNQQTPTHQSLIFGIRELNSTEINNYCLNNSSINTSLPITDQPFDFTSNYELRIYTSGCYYLDDNNQWKSDGLTVGPLTNLYETE
;
A
#
# COMPACT_ATOMS: atom_id res chain seq x y z
N SER A 1 12.41 53.09 33.77
CA SER A 1 12.47 52.02 32.75
C SER A 1 12.29 50.69 33.49
N ALA A 2 11.11 50.06 33.54
CA ALA A 2 10.37 49.49 32.40
C ALA A 2 11.40 48.86 31.44
N TRP A 3 11.51 47.54 31.29
CA TRP A 3 10.48 46.62 30.81
C TRP A 3 10.71 45.22 31.39
N SER A 4 9.79 44.76 32.24
CA SER A 4 9.63 43.34 32.62
C SER A 4 8.28 43.13 33.33
N ASN A 5 7.18 43.38 32.62
CA ASN A 5 5.92 42.66 32.79
C ASN A 5 4.85 43.18 31.84
N THR A 6 4.33 42.31 30.99
CA THR A 6 2.94 42.37 30.55
C THR A 6 2.39 40.96 30.66
N ASN A 7 2.11 40.56 31.89
CA ASN A 7 1.07 39.59 32.14
C ASN A 7 -0.26 40.17 31.65
N LEU A 8 -0.99 39.32 30.92
CA LEU A 8 -2.45 39.26 30.86
C LEU A 8 -3.19 40.54 30.43
N PHE A 9 -3.84 40.50 29.27
CA PHE A 9 -5.31 40.64 29.15
C PHE A 9 -5.72 40.39 27.68
N GLY A 10 -6.44 39.28 27.47
CA GLY A 10 -7.53 39.10 26.50
C GLY A 10 -7.36 39.58 25.06
N GLY A 11 -6.95 38.66 24.19
CA GLY A 11 -7.17 38.72 22.74
C GLY A 11 -7.05 37.33 22.10
N GLY A 12 -7.33 36.28 22.88
CA GLY A 12 -7.37 34.90 22.40
C GLY A 12 -8.68 34.67 21.69
N ASP A 13 -8.71 34.98 20.39
CA ASP A 13 -9.62 34.43 19.37
C ASP A 13 -9.30 34.99 17.97
N GLU A 14 -8.66 36.16 17.85
CA GLU A 14 -8.34 36.78 16.55
C GLU A 14 -7.13 36.15 15.85
N ALA A 15 -6.07 35.78 16.57
CA ALA A 15 -4.87 35.18 15.96
C ALA A 15 -5.11 33.75 15.41
N SER A 16 -6.01 32.98 16.03
CA SER A 16 -6.41 31.65 15.57
C SER A 16 -7.39 31.76 14.39
N THR A 17 -8.31 32.74 14.40
CA THR A 17 -9.21 33.00 13.28
C THR A 17 -8.49 33.60 12.07
N GLU A 18 -7.54 34.51 12.23
CA GLU A 18 -6.70 34.99 11.12
C GLU A 18 -5.83 33.88 10.52
N LYS A 19 -5.24 33.02 11.35
CA LYS A 19 -4.48 31.85 10.88
C LYS A 19 -5.38 30.87 10.12
N ASN A 20 -6.57 30.58 10.63
CA ASN A 20 -7.56 29.75 9.93
C ASN A 20 -8.09 30.39 8.65
N ARG A 21 -8.25 31.71 8.63
CA ARG A 21 -8.69 32.48 7.47
C ARG A 21 -7.60 32.53 6.39
N ASN A 22 -6.33 32.66 6.79
CA ASN A 22 -5.19 32.55 5.89
C ASN A 22 -5.06 31.14 5.30
N ILE A 23 -5.21 30.09 6.11
CA ILE A 23 -5.23 28.70 5.63
C ILE A 23 -6.40 28.49 4.65
N TYR A 24 -7.58 29.06 4.94
CA TYR A 24 -8.73 29.00 4.05
C TYR A 24 -8.45 29.66 2.69
N TYR A 25 -7.91 30.87 2.67
CA TYR A 25 -7.58 31.56 1.42
C TYR A 25 -6.44 30.89 0.65
N GLN A 26 -5.43 30.36 1.34
CA GLN A 26 -4.38 29.55 0.72
C GLN A 26 -4.97 28.28 0.08
N LYS A 27 -5.92 27.61 0.74
CA LYS A 27 -6.64 26.45 0.18
C LYS A 27 -7.43 26.82 -1.07
N GLN A 28 -8.14 27.95 -1.04
CA GLN A 28 -8.89 28.44 -2.21
C GLN A 28 -7.94 28.73 -3.39
N LEU A 29 -6.81 29.40 -3.13
CA LEU A 29 -5.81 29.67 -4.16
C LEU A 29 -5.18 28.39 -4.72
N ALA A 30 -4.82 27.43 -3.87
CA ALA A 30 -4.29 26.13 -4.29
C ALA A 30 -5.31 25.38 -5.17
N ASN A 31 -6.59 25.36 -4.78
CA ASN A 31 -7.67 24.79 -5.59
C ASN A 31 -7.81 25.49 -6.95
N GLN A 32 -7.70 26.82 -6.98
CA GLN A 32 -7.72 27.58 -8.24
C GLN A 32 -6.54 27.22 -9.14
N ILE A 33 -5.32 27.13 -8.59
CA ILE A 33 -4.13 26.72 -9.35
C ILE A 33 -4.32 25.29 -9.88
N ASN A 34 -4.76 24.35 -9.04
CA ASN A 34 -5.02 22.97 -9.46
C ASN A 34 -6.03 22.93 -10.62
N ASN A 35 -7.12 23.69 -10.52
CA ASN A 35 -8.12 23.78 -11.59
C ASN A 35 -7.54 24.35 -12.90
N GLN A 36 -6.65 25.34 -12.82
CA GLN A 36 -5.98 25.89 -14.01
C GLN A 36 -5.01 24.88 -14.62
N VAL A 37 -4.25 24.15 -13.80
CA VAL A 37 -3.35 23.08 -14.26
C VAL A 37 -4.15 21.97 -14.95
N THR A 38 -5.26 21.52 -14.37
CA THR A 38 -6.15 20.52 -14.97
C THR A 38 -6.69 20.98 -16.32
N LYS A 39 -7.10 22.26 -16.44
CA LYS A 39 -7.54 22.84 -17.72
C LYS A 39 -6.40 22.87 -18.74
N MET A 40 -5.20 23.28 -18.34
CA MET A 40 -4.03 23.30 -19.23
C MET A 40 -3.69 21.89 -19.73
N ILE A 41 -3.69 20.90 -18.84
CA ILE A 41 -3.50 19.49 -19.18
C ILE A 41 -4.58 19.01 -20.15
N SER A 42 -5.85 19.36 -19.91
CA SER A 42 -6.94 19.03 -20.82
C SER A 42 -6.71 19.62 -22.22
N LEU A 43 -6.34 20.89 -22.31
CA LEU A 43 -6.07 21.57 -23.58
C LEU A 43 -4.87 20.97 -24.32
N LEU A 44 -3.78 20.66 -23.60
CA LEU A 44 -2.62 19.96 -24.15
C LEU A 44 -3.01 18.57 -24.66
N THR A 45 -3.79 17.83 -23.88
CA THR A 45 -4.29 16.51 -24.25
C THR A 45 -5.12 16.59 -25.53
N SER A 46 -6.09 17.51 -25.60
CA SER A 46 -6.91 17.70 -26.80
C SER A 46 -6.09 18.09 -28.02
N SER A 47 -5.10 18.97 -27.84
CA SER A 47 -4.22 19.43 -28.93
C SER A 47 -3.31 18.32 -29.46
N LEU A 48 -2.80 17.45 -28.60
CA LEU A 48 -2.00 16.29 -29.00
C LEU A 48 -2.87 15.19 -29.59
N HIS A 49 -4.04 14.95 -29.01
CA HIS A 49 -5.01 13.94 -29.45
C HIS A 49 -5.38 14.12 -30.93
N ILE A 50 -5.67 15.35 -31.36
CA ILE A 50 -6.02 15.63 -32.77
C ILE A 50 -4.86 15.40 -33.75
N HIS A 51 -3.64 15.17 -33.27
CA HIS A 51 -2.45 14.96 -34.10
C HIS A 51 -1.90 13.51 -33.97
N LEU A 52 -2.48 12.67 -33.12
CA LEU A 52 -2.06 11.29 -32.93
C LEU A 52 -2.95 10.32 -33.72
N ASN A 53 -2.33 9.57 -34.63
CA ASN A 53 -2.95 8.44 -35.31
C ASN A 53 -2.90 7.17 -34.44
N ILE A 54 -3.68 6.15 -34.81
CA ILE A 54 -3.66 4.84 -34.15
C ILE A 54 -2.23 4.27 -34.16
N GLY A 55 -1.76 3.83 -32.99
CA GLY A 55 -0.42 3.31 -32.76
C GLY A 55 0.65 4.38 -32.49
N GLN A 56 0.29 5.66 -32.52
CA GLN A 56 1.19 6.75 -32.15
C GLN A 56 1.01 7.11 -30.68
N HIS A 57 2.12 7.51 -30.05
CA HIS A 57 2.15 8.01 -28.69
C HIS A 57 2.90 9.34 -28.61
N SER A 58 2.56 10.15 -27.62
CA SER A 58 3.26 11.37 -27.24
C SER A 58 3.63 11.29 -25.77
N LEU A 59 4.84 11.73 -25.44
CA LEU A 59 5.36 11.76 -24.08
C LEU A 59 5.66 13.20 -23.69
N ILE A 60 5.15 13.60 -22.53
CA ILE A 60 5.49 14.86 -21.88
C ILE A 60 6.21 14.49 -20.59
N ASN A 61 7.50 14.80 -20.52
CA ASN A 61 8.31 14.58 -19.34
C ASN A 61 8.71 15.93 -18.76
N THR A 62 8.20 16.25 -17.57
CA THR A 62 8.56 17.45 -16.83
C THR A 62 9.05 17.07 -15.43
N SER A 63 9.73 17.99 -14.75
CA SER A 63 10.16 17.76 -13.36
C SER A 63 9.01 17.60 -12.36
N GLN A 64 7.78 17.97 -12.73
CA GLN A 64 6.62 17.97 -11.84
C GLN A 64 5.58 16.90 -12.22
N SER A 65 5.68 16.33 -13.41
CA SER A 65 4.72 15.35 -13.92
C SER A 65 5.26 14.69 -15.18
N PHE A 66 5.06 13.38 -15.26
CA PHE A 66 5.18 12.61 -16.49
C PHE A 66 3.79 12.29 -17.03
N MET A 67 3.60 12.44 -18.33
CA MET A 67 2.36 12.10 -19.01
C MET A 67 2.67 11.37 -20.32
N SER A 68 1.95 10.28 -20.57
CA SER A 68 1.91 9.59 -21.85
C SER A 68 0.50 9.65 -22.41
N LEU A 69 0.39 9.92 -23.71
CA LEU A 69 -0.85 9.90 -24.46
C LEU A 69 -0.68 8.99 -25.67
N GLU A 70 -1.47 7.92 -25.76
CA GLU A 70 -1.40 6.95 -26.86
C GLU A 70 -2.77 6.72 -27.48
N THR A 71 -2.88 6.83 -28.80
CA THR A 71 -4.11 6.53 -29.54
C THR A 71 -4.11 5.08 -29.99
N ILE A 72 -5.12 4.31 -29.59
CA ILE A 72 -5.21 2.87 -29.85
C ILE A 72 -6.61 2.46 -30.32
N SER A 73 -6.76 1.24 -30.83
CA SER A 73 -8.09 0.65 -31.05
C SER A 73 -8.65 0.11 -29.74
N ILE A 74 -9.97 0.18 -29.54
CA ILE A 74 -10.63 -0.36 -28.34
C ILE A 74 -10.32 -1.86 -28.16
N GLN A 75 -10.22 -2.62 -29.25
CA GLN A 75 -9.88 -4.05 -29.19
C GLN A 75 -8.51 -4.31 -28.58
N SER A 76 -7.55 -3.39 -28.78
CA SER A 76 -6.18 -3.51 -28.28
C SER A 76 -6.01 -3.09 -26.81
N LEU A 77 -7.12 -2.78 -26.12
CA LEU A 77 -7.11 -2.43 -24.70
C LEU A 77 -7.18 -3.64 -23.79
N LYS A 78 -7.77 -4.74 -24.27
CA LYS A 78 -7.89 -5.99 -23.52
C LYS A 78 -6.51 -6.63 -23.34
N ASP A 79 -6.22 -7.15 -22.14
CA ASP A 79 -4.93 -7.76 -21.78
C ASP A 79 -3.73 -6.84 -22.05
N ARG A 80 -3.92 -5.54 -21.81
CA ARG A 80 -2.91 -4.55 -22.12
C ARG A 80 -2.15 -4.14 -20.88
N LEU A 81 -0.83 -4.25 -20.96
CA LEU A 81 0.10 -3.67 -19.99
C LEU A 81 0.52 -2.26 -20.44
N VAL A 82 0.11 -1.25 -19.69
CA VAL A 82 0.48 0.15 -19.88
C VAL A 82 1.63 0.49 -18.95
N LYS A 83 2.85 0.54 -19.48
CA LYS A 83 4.07 0.90 -18.73
C LYS A 83 4.33 2.40 -18.77
N GLN A 84 4.72 2.97 -17.64
CA GLN A 84 5.09 4.37 -17.46
C GLN A 84 6.55 4.50 -16.98
N VAL A 85 6.97 5.72 -16.66
CA VAL A 85 8.25 6.00 -15.99
C VAL A 85 8.30 5.37 -14.60
N GLU A 86 9.53 5.18 -14.10
CA GLU A 86 9.79 4.73 -12.73
C GLU A 86 9.06 3.42 -12.35
N ASN A 87 8.84 2.53 -13.32
CA ASN A 87 8.13 1.24 -13.16
C ASN A 87 6.63 1.33 -12.87
N ALA A 88 6.03 2.52 -12.89
CA ALA A 88 4.58 2.66 -12.77
C ALA A 88 3.86 1.92 -13.90
N GLN A 89 2.85 1.13 -13.55
CA GLN A 89 2.18 0.23 -14.50
C GLN A 89 0.68 0.16 -14.26
N PHE A 90 -0.09 -0.03 -15.33
CA PHE A 90 -1.48 -0.45 -15.28
C PHE A 90 -1.62 -1.73 -16.12
N ASN A 91 -2.16 -2.77 -15.53
CA ASN A 91 -2.48 -4.03 -16.21
C ASN A 91 -3.99 -4.12 -16.38
N ILE A 92 -4.43 -4.01 -17.64
CA ILE A 92 -5.85 -4.02 -18.00
C ILE A 92 -6.28 -5.45 -18.33
N PRO A 93 -7.30 -6.01 -17.67
CA PRO A 93 -7.69 -7.40 -17.84
C PRO A 93 -8.39 -7.69 -19.18
N SER A 94 -8.42 -8.96 -19.58
CA SER A 94 -9.06 -9.45 -20.82
C SER A 94 -10.56 -9.12 -20.93
N ASP A 95 -11.26 -9.15 -19.79
CA ASP A 95 -12.70 -8.98 -19.66
C ASP A 95 -13.08 -7.52 -19.41
N PHE A 96 -12.14 -6.59 -19.58
CA PHE A 96 -12.39 -5.16 -19.46
C PHE A 96 -13.53 -4.68 -20.38
N ILE A 97 -14.51 -4.00 -19.76
CA ILE A 97 -15.70 -3.49 -20.44
C ILE A 97 -15.63 -1.95 -20.52
N LEU A 98 -15.69 -1.46 -21.75
CA LEU A 98 -15.95 -0.05 -22.05
C LEU A 98 -17.41 0.15 -22.43
N ASN A 99 -18.00 1.23 -21.95
CA ASN A 99 -19.36 1.65 -22.31
C ASN A 99 -19.43 2.23 -23.74
N ARG A 100 -18.77 1.60 -24.74
CA ARG A 100 -18.80 2.02 -26.16
C ARG A 100 -18.58 0.87 -27.15
N THR A 101 -19.04 1.10 -28.37
CA THR A 101 -18.96 0.20 -29.52
C THR A 101 -17.52 -0.02 -29.99
N SER A 102 -17.21 -1.25 -30.40
CA SER A 102 -15.87 -1.78 -30.69
C SER A 102 -15.06 -1.05 -31.77
N ASN A 103 -15.67 -0.31 -32.70
CA ASN A 103 -14.96 0.13 -33.91
C ASN A 103 -14.32 1.52 -33.83
N SER A 104 -14.35 2.19 -32.68
CA SER A 104 -13.70 3.49 -32.51
C SER A 104 -12.28 3.37 -31.97
N SER A 105 -11.45 4.35 -32.31
CA SER A 105 -10.19 4.61 -31.61
C SER A 105 -10.45 5.34 -30.29
N ILE A 106 -9.57 5.12 -29.32
CA ILE A 106 -9.54 5.81 -28.03
C ILE A 106 -8.12 6.29 -27.76
N SER A 107 -7.99 7.28 -26.90
CA SER A 107 -6.70 7.76 -26.41
C SER A 107 -6.54 7.42 -24.95
N LEU A 108 -5.49 6.68 -24.64
CA LEU A 108 -5.08 6.38 -23.28
C LEU A 108 -4.16 7.49 -22.80
N ARG A 109 -4.60 8.21 -21.77
CA ARG A 109 -3.76 9.17 -21.07
C ARG A 109 -3.38 8.61 -19.73
N SER A 110 -2.10 8.40 -19.51
CA SER A 110 -1.54 7.98 -18.25
C SER A 110 -0.61 9.07 -17.71
N ARG A 111 -0.60 9.24 -16.39
CA ARG A 111 0.19 10.29 -15.74
C ARG A 111 0.80 9.75 -14.46
N VAL A 112 2.02 10.20 -14.17
CA VAL A 112 2.74 9.93 -12.92
C VAL A 112 3.19 11.27 -12.36
N ASP A 113 2.78 11.57 -11.13
CA ASP A 113 3.20 12.77 -10.41
C ASP A 113 4.20 12.37 -9.29
N PRO A 114 5.33 13.10 -9.16
CA PRO A 114 6.37 12.80 -8.17
C PRO A 114 5.89 12.76 -6.72
N LEU A 115 4.86 13.54 -6.37
CA LEU A 115 4.36 13.65 -5.00
C LEU A 115 2.88 13.28 -4.97
N ALA A 116 2.54 12.21 -4.24
CA ALA A 116 1.16 11.95 -3.87
C ALA A 116 0.78 12.81 -2.66
N SER A 117 -0.31 13.58 -2.78
CA SER A 117 -0.93 14.24 -1.63
C SER A 117 -1.74 13.23 -0.82
N TYR A 118 -1.82 13.38 0.50
CA TYR A 118 -2.71 12.60 1.36
C TYR A 118 -3.19 13.45 2.55
N GLY A 119 -4.39 13.16 3.07
CA GLY A 119 -4.96 13.87 4.22
C GLY A 119 -5.21 15.36 3.97
N ASN A 120 -4.80 16.23 4.91
CA ASN A 120 -4.91 17.69 4.81
C ASN A 120 -3.86 18.30 3.86
N PHE A 121 -3.64 17.68 2.70
CA PHE A 121 -2.69 18.11 1.66
C PHE A 121 -1.23 18.13 2.11
N GLU A 122 -0.87 17.29 3.08
CA GLU A 122 0.55 16.97 3.28
C GLU A 122 0.98 16.04 2.14
N ASN A 123 2.02 16.44 1.41
CA ASN A 123 2.61 15.56 0.42
C ASN A 123 3.22 14.38 1.16
N THR A 124 2.89 13.18 0.71
CA THR A 124 3.60 12.00 1.17
C THR A 124 5.02 12.10 0.63
N ASN A 125 6.01 12.02 1.52
CA ASN A 125 7.43 12.02 1.11
C ASN A 125 7.87 10.66 0.54
N LEU A 126 6.91 9.76 0.28
CA LEU A 126 7.14 8.32 0.18
C LEU A 126 6.54 7.70 -1.07
N SER A 127 5.52 8.30 -1.69
CA SER A 127 4.77 7.65 -2.78
C SER A 127 4.48 8.60 -3.93
N ARG A 128 4.47 8.03 -5.15
CA ARG A 128 4.03 8.71 -6.37
C ARG A 128 2.51 8.67 -6.48
N SER A 129 1.95 9.61 -7.23
CA SER A 129 0.54 9.53 -7.66
C SER A 129 0.49 9.07 -9.11
N ILE A 130 -0.41 8.15 -9.44
CA ILE A 130 -0.64 7.69 -10.81
C ILE A 130 -2.08 7.94 -11.21
N SER A 131 -2.31 8.17 -12.50
CA SER A 131 -3.67 8.27 -13.04
C SER A 131 -3.75 7.68 -14.44
N LEU A 132 -4.91 7.12 -14.77
CA LEU A 132 -5.24 6.60 -16.09
C LEU A 132 -6.62 7.13 -16.51
N SER A 133 -6.67 7.82 -17.64
CA SER A 133 -7.90 8.29 -18.27
C SER A 133 -8.03 7.66 -19.66
N ILE A 134 -9.26 7.29 -20.03
CA ILE A 134 -9.59 6.84 -21.39
C ILE A 134 -10.41 7.95 -22.06
N ILE A 135 -9.96 8.42 -23.22
CA ILE A 135 -10.54 9.58 -23.90
C ILE A 135 -11.09 9.13 -25.26
N ASP A 136 -12.33 9.54 -25.56
CA ASP A 136 -12.95 9.25 -26.87
C ASP A 136 -12.42 10.17 -27.97
N GLN A 137 -12.86 9.90 -29.21
CA GLN A 137 -12.49 10.70 -30.38
C GLN A 137 -12.86 12.18 -30.27
N ASN A 138 -13.89 12.50 -29.47
CA ASN A 138 -14.38 13.85 -29.25
C ASN A 138 -13.67 14.55 -28.07
N GLY A 139 -12.70 13.89 -27.42
CA GLY A 139 -11.97 14.44 -26.27
C GLY A 139 -12.69 14.26 -24.93
N ASN A 140 -13.77 13.46 -24.87
CA ASN A 140 -14.50 13.21 -23.63
C ASN A 140 -13.95 11.97 -22.90
N GLU A 141 -13.91 12.03 -21.58
CA GLU A 141 -13.52 10.88 -20.76
C GLU A 141 -14.59 9.78 -20.80
N VAL A 142 -14.15 8.53 -20.94
CA VAL A 142 -15.01 7.35 -21.07
C VAL A 142 -14.93 6.55 -19.78
N SER A 143 -16.07 6.40 -19.12
CA SER A 143 -16.21 5.52 -17.97
C SER A 143 -15.95 4.06 -18.35
N PHE A 144 -15.27 3.33 -17.49
CA PHE A 144 -15.08 1.89 -17.58
C PHE A 144 -15.48 1.22 -16.26
N GLN A 145 -15.68 -0.09 -16.31
CA GLN A 145 -15.96 -0.89 -15.12
C GLN A 145 -14.90 -1.98 -15.00
N ALA A 146 -14.36 -2.14 -13.80
CA ALA A 146 -13.52 -3.27 -13.41
C ALA A 146 -14.34 -4.26 -12.58
N ASN A 147 -13.98 -5.54 -12.65
CA ASN A 147 -14.59 -6.60 -11.89
C ASN A 147 -13.69 -6.95 -10.69
N GLU A 148 -14.28 -7.32 -9.55
CA GLU A 148 -13.51 -7.82 -8.40
C GLU A 148 -12.74 -9.11 -8.72
N ASN A 149 -13.28 -9.96 -9.59
CA ASN A 149 -12.63 -11.22 -9.96
C ASN A 149 -11.41 -11.03 -10.88
N ASN A 150 -11.41 -9.95 -11.67
CA ASN A 150 -10.35 -9.58 -12.59
C ASN A 150 -10.17 -8.05 -12.53
N PRO A 151 -9.52 -7.53 -11.48
CA PRO A 151 -9.36 -6.10 -11.31
C PRO A 151 -8.32 -5.54 -12.28
N ILE A 152 -8.33 -4.22 -12.46
CA ILE A 152 -7.19 -3.52 -13.06
C ILE A 152 -6.10 -3.51 -12.00
N GLN A 153 -4.97 -4.16 -12.28
CA GLN A 153 -3.84 -4.11 -11.37
C GLN A 153 -3.01 -2.87 -11.67
N MET A 154 -2.52 -2.23 -10.63
CA MET A 154 -1.71 -1.03 -10.74
C MET A 154 -0.41 -1.26 -10.00
N ILE A 155 0.67 -0.64 -10.44
CA ILE A 155 1.91 -0.59 -9.68
C ILE A 155 2.25 0.88 -9.48
N ILE A 156 2.24 1.30 -8.23
CA ILE A 156 2.56 2.65 -7.79
C ILE A 156 3.98 2.62 -7.20
N PRO A 157 4.99 3.16 -7.92
CA PRO A 157 6.33 3.24 -7.38
C PRO A 157 6.39 4.23 -6.21
N ARG A 158 7.32 3.96 -5.29
CA ARG A 158 7.68 4.89 -4.22
C ARG A 158 8.73 5.89 -4.70
N ASP A 159 8.94 6.94 -3.92
CA ASP A 159 10.03 7.87 -4.24
C ASP A 159 11.38 7.11 -4.23
N PRO A 160 12.20 7.18 -5.28
CA PRO A 160 13.48 6.47 -5.35
C PRO A 160 14.49 6.92 -4.28
N ASN A 161 14.28 8.09 -3.67
CA ASN A 161 15.10 8.62 -2.58
C ASN A 161 14.56 8.27 -1.19
N VAL A 162 13.52 7.42 -1.10
CA VAL A 162 12.98 6.99 0.18
C VAL A 162 14.04 6.24 0.98
N LEU A 163 14.30 6.71 2.20
CA LEU A 163 15.14 5.99 3.13
C LEU A 163 14.34 4.83 3.72
N ILE A 164 14.69 3.62 3.29
CA ILE A 164 14.07 2.40 3.80
C ILE A 164 14.50 2.18 5.26
N PRO A 165 13.55 2.06 6.21
CA PRO A 165 13.89 1.74 7.59
C PRO A 165 14.62 0.39 7.70
N LEU A 166 15.66 0.35 8.53
CA LEU A 166 16.36 -0.89 8.85
C LEU A 166 15.43 -1.84 9.62
N MET A 167 15.70 -3.14 9.52
CA MET A 167 15.03 -4.13 10.36
C MET A 167 15.51 -4.02 11.81
N TYR A 168 14.63 -4.29 12.77
CA TYR A 168 14.94 -4.25 14.20
C TYR A 168 15.29 -5.65 14.70
N LEU A 169 16.47 -5.80 15.31
CA LEU A 169 16.93 -7.07 15.88
C LEU A 169 16.13 -7.44 17.13
N GLN A 170 15.54 -8.63 17.11
CA GLN A 170 14.80 -9.22 18.23
C GLN A 170 15.74 -10.16 19.02
N ASN A 171 16.17 -9.69 20.19
CA ASN A 171 17.06 -10.42 21.09
C ASN A 171 16.30 -11.48 21.91
N VAL A 172 15.77 -12.51 21.25
CA VAL A 172 14.95 -13.56 21.88
C VAL A 172 15.76 -14.68 22.53
N THR A 173 17.03 -14.84 22.15
CA THR A 173 17.94 -15.85 22.72
C THR A 173 18.58 -15.42 24.03
N SER A 174 18.68 -14.12 24.28
CA SER A 174 19.52 -13.53 25.34
C SER A 174 18.75 -12.87 26.47
N ILE A 175 17.42 -13.01 26.54
CA ILE A 175 16.62 -12.60 27.69
C ILE A 175 16.86 -13.62 28.83
N ASN A 176 18.03 -13.50 29.45
CA ASN A 176 18.49 -13.96 30.76
C ASN A 176 18.09 -15.37 31.26
N SER A 177 19.02 -16.33 31.10
CA SER A 177 19.45 -17.37 32.08
C SER A 177 18.42 -18.20 32.86
N THR A 178 17.15 -18.10 32.51
CA THR A 178 16.04 -18.97 32.89
C THR A 178 15.34 -19.33 31.59
N ILE A 179 15.18 -20.62 31.33
CA ILE A 179 14.49 -21.22 30.18
C ILE A 179 13.34 -20.30 29.72
N ASN A 180 13.45 -19.75 28.51
CA ASN A 180 12.46 -18.87 27.88
C ASN A 180 11.30 -19.73 27.40
N ASN A 181 10.55 -20.27 28.35
CA ASN A 181 9.29 -20.96 28.09
C ASN A 181 8.19 -19.95 27.67
N LEU A 182 8.46 -19.20 26.60
CA LEU A 182 7.46 -18.40 25.89
C LEU A 182 6.85 -19.27 24.80
N LEU A 183 5.52 -19.31 24.76
CA LEU A 183 4.81 -19.96 23.67
C LEU A 183 4.98 -19.17 22.36
N PHE A 184 4.99 -17.84 22.43
CA PHE A 184 5.28 -16.94 21.32
C PHE A 184 6.05 -15.72 21.82
N ASN A 185 6.89 -15.15 20.96
CA ASN A 185 7.32 -13.76 21.09
C ASN A 185 6.23 -12.86 20.48
N TYR A 186 5.47 -12.19 21.34
CA TYR A 186 4.35 -11.33 20.92
C TYR A 186 4.79 -9.89 20.65
N HIS A 187 4.13 -9.29 19.67
CA HIS A 187 4.33 -7.92 19.22
C HIS A 187 2.99 -7.22 19.08
N TYR A 188 3.00 -5.91 19.35
CA TYR A 188 1.83 -5.05 19.25
C TYR A 188 2.05 -3.97 18.19
N ILE A 189 1.07 -3.76 17.32
CA ILE A 189 1.07 -2.69 16.33
C ILE A 189 -0.23 -1.89 16.50
N ASN A 190 -0.12 -0.56 16.54
CA ASN A 190 -1.27 0.31 16.40
C ASN A 190 -1.58 0.51 14.91
N ILE A 191 -2.77 0.11 14.48
CA ILE A 191 -3.24 0.22 13.09
C ILE A 191 -4.42 1.20 12.96
N THR A 192 -4.69 1.99 13.99
CA THR A 192 -5.77 2.98 13.99
C THR A 192 -5.54 4.00 12.87
N SER A 193 -6.41 3.98 11.86
CA SER A 193 -6.32 4.85 10.69
C SER A 193 -7.71 5.33 10.27
N LEU A 194 -7.76 6.53 9.68
CA LEU A 194 -9.01 7.09 9.12
C LEU A 194 -9.45 6.35 7.86
N LEU A 195 -8.50 5.86 7.08
CA LEU A 195 -8.74 5.06 5.89
C LEU A 195 -8.11 3.68 6.05
N PRO A 196 -8.65 2.64 5.39
CA PRO A 196 -8.12 1.30 5.47
C PRO A 196 -6.65 1.22 5.03
N ILE A 197 -5.85 0.45 5.77
CA ILE A 197 -4.42 0.24 5.50
C ILE A 197 -4.13 -1.25 5.44
N SER A 198 -3.17 -1.65 4.64
CA SER A 198 -2.60 -2.99 4.70
C SER A 198 -1.40 -3.02 5.63
N VAL A 199 -1.05 -4.21 6.13
CA VAL A 199 0.10 -4.43 7.03
C VAL A 199 1.03 -5.48 6.43
N HIS A 200 2.31 -5.13 6.37
CA HIS A 200 3.36 -5.94 5.79
C HIS A 200 4.36 -6.35 6.85
N PHE A 201 4.73 -7.62 6.84
CA PHE A 201 5.69 -8.21 7.76
C PHE A 201 6.87 -8.75 6.98
N GLU A 202 8.07 -8.35 7.40
CA GLU A 202 9.32 -8.91 6.92
C GLU A 202 10.12 -9.45 8.10
N ILE A 203 10.46 -10.72 8.04
CA ILE A 203 11.23 -11.42 9.08
C ILE A 203 12.50 -11.97 8.42
N HIS A 204 13.65 -11.41 8.79
CA HIS A 204 14.94 -11.93 8.38
C HIS A 204 15.45 -12.91 9.43
N SER A 205 15.58 -14.18 9.04
CA SER A 205 16.08 -15.22 9.92
C SER A 205 17.60 -15.23 9.92
N LEU A 206 18.24 -15.10 11.08
CA LEU A 206 19.70 -15.20 11.19
C LEU A 206 20.21 -16.65 11.00
N ASN A 207 19.30 -17.63 10.99
CA ASN A 207 19.57 -19.01 10.63
C ASN A 207 18.54 -19.50 9.58
N ARG A 208 19.02 -19.75 8.36
CA ARG A 208 18.20 -20.17 7.21
C ARG A 208 17.54 -21.55 7.36
N SER A 209 17.99 -22.38 8.30
CA SER A 209 17.41 -23.70 8.54
C SER A 209 16.19 -23.70 9.45
N LEU A 210 15.88 -22.56 10.06
CA LEU A 210 14.76 -22.43 11.00
C LEU A 210 13.44 -22.18 10.27
N ALA A 211 12.38 -22.73 10.86
CA ALA A 211 11.01 -22.44 10.49
C ALA A 211 10.31 -21.70 11.63
N TYR A 212 9.31 -20.90 11.30
CA TYR A 212 8.55 -20.14 12.28
C TYR A 212 7.05 -20.33 12.08
N LEU A 213 6.31 -20.39 13.19
CA LEU A 213 4.86 -20.23 13.21
C LEU A 213 4.55 -18.75 13.50
N PHE A 214 3.77 -18.15 12.61
CA PHE A 214 3.23 -16.81 12.76
C PHE A 214 1.73 -16.89 12.99
N ILE A 215 1.23 -16.20 14.01
CA ILE A 215 -0.20 -16.07 14.29
C ILE A 215 -0.53 -14.61 14.56
N TYR A 216 -1.74 -14.17 14.24
CA TYR A 216 -2.20 -12.84 14.61
C TYR A 216 -3.69 -12.80 14.96
N LYS A 217 -4.04 -11.74 15.69
CA LYS A 217 -5.40 -11.36 16.01
C LYS A 217 -5.52 -9.84 16.16
N PHE A 218 -6.64 -9.28 15.71
CA PHE A 218 -6.97 -7.88 15.90
C PHE A 218 -7.51 -7.63 17.31
N ASP A 219 -7.08 -6.51 17.89
CA ASP A 219 -7.54 -5.96 19.19
C ASP A 219 -7.33 -6.84 20.43
N GLN A 220 -6.85 -8.08 20.27
CA GLN A 220 -6.65 -9.08 21.31
C GLN A 220 -5.45 -9.96 21.00
N ALA A 221 -4.84 -10.54 22.04
CA ALA A 221 -3.72 -11.45 21.85
C ALA A 221 -4.23 -12.78 21.25
N PRO A 222 -3.60 -13.30 20.18
CA PRO A 222 -4.00 -14.59 19.62
C PRO A 222 -3.63 -15.70 20.59
N GLN A 223 -4.47 -16.74 20.67
CA GLN A 223 -4.25 -17.90 21.54
C GLN A 223 -4.32 -19.17 20.68
N LEU A 224 -3.30 -20.02 20.80
CA LEU A 224 -3.39 -21.39 20.31
C LEU A 224 -4.42 -22.12 21.18
N ASN A 225 -5.49 -22.57 20.55
CA ASN A 225 -6.46 -23.49 21.12
C ASN A 225 -6.92 -24.39 19.98
N SER A 226 -7.52 -25.53 20.31
CA SER A 226 -8.10 -26.50 19.38
C SER A 226 -9.10 -25.93 18.35
N SER A 227 -9.55 -24.68 18.51
CA SER A 227 -10.50 -24.01 17.61
C SER A 227 -9.84 -22.85 16.85
N ILE A 228 -9.88 -22.92 15.51
CA ILE A 228 -9.36 -21.89 14.59
C ILE A 228 -10.02 -20.51 14.82
N ASN A 229 -11.22 -20.46 15.40
CA ASN A 229 -11.97 -19.22 15.63
C ASN A 229 -11.33 -18.21 16.60
N ILE A 230 -10.28 -18.60 17.33
CA ILE A 230 -9.61 -17.73 18.31
C ILE A 230 -8.44 -16.96 17.65
N ILE A 231 -8.03 -17.35 16.45
CA ILE A 231 -7.02 -16.64 15.65
C ILE A 231 -7.67 -16.06 14.39
N ASP A 232 -7.23 -14.88 13.97
CA ASP A 232 -7.78 -14.26 12.75
C ASP A 232 -6.99 -14.74 11.53
N GLY A 233 -5.68 -14.99 11.70
CA GLY A 233 -4.88 -15.67 10.69
C GLY A 233 -3.58 -16.25 11.24
N TRP A 234 -3.00 -17.15 10.46
CA TRP A 234 -1.73 -17.80 10.76
C TRP A 234 -1.01 -18.21 9.47
N THR A 235 0.29 -18.42 9.57
CA THR A 235 1.10 -19.04 8.52
C THR A 235 2.32 -19.75 9.12
N ILE A 236 2.89 -20.68 8.37
CA ILE A 236 4.16 -21.30 8.71
C ILE A 236 5.20 -20.83 7.68
N PHE A 237 6.26 -20.23 8.19
CA PHE A 237 7.44 -19.87 7.42
C PHE A 237 8.41 -21.03 7.42
N CYS A 238 8.45 -21.81 6.35
CA CYS A 238 9.38 -22.92 6.22
C CYS A 238 10.66 -22.50 5.47
N PRO A 239 11.80 -23.18 5.70
CA PRO A 239 13.08 -22.85 5.06
C PRO A 239 13.05 -22.72 3.53
N PHE A 240 12.17 -23.45 2.84
CA PHE A 240 12.02 -23.36 1.38
C PHE A 240 11.16 -22.17 0.92
N ASN A 241 10.43 -21.50 1.83
CA ASN A 241 9.71 -20.25 1.56
C ASN A 241 10.62 -19.02 1.64
N LEU A 242 11.87 -19.16 2.11
CA LEU A 242 12.85 -18.07 2.10
C LEU A 242 13.05 -17.62 0.65
N ALA A 243 12.64 -16.40 0.36
CA ALA A 243 13.00 -15.75 -0.89
C ALA A 243 14.53 -15.61 -0.97
N ASN A 244 15.05 -15.31 -2.16
CA ASN A 244 16.50 -15.22 -2.42
C ASN A 244 17.24 -14.21 -1.52
N ASP A 245 16.51 -13.34 -0.81
CA ASP A 245 17.00 -12.32 0.09
C ASP A 245 16.94 -12.70 1.58
N ASP A 246 16.66 -13.97 1.90
CA ASP A 246 16.53 -14.51 3.25
C ASP A 246 15.41 -13.90 4.11
N ILE A 247 14.39 -13.32 3.46
CA ILE A 247 13.29 -12.65 4.16
C ILE A 247 12.00 -13.43 3.98
N TYR A 248 11.40 -13.82 5.10
CA TYR A 248 10.01 -14.29 5.15
C TYR A 248 9.06 -13.08 5.07
N ARG A 249 8.01 -13.22 4.27
CA ARG A 249 7.02 -12.17 4.04
C ARG A 249 5.62 -12.64 4.38
N TYR A 250 4.86 -11.77 5.03
CA TYR A 250 3.43 -11.96 5.23
C TYR A 250 2.70 -10.64 5.06
N PHE A 251 1.47 -10.73 4.56
CA PHE A 251 0.68 -9.59 4.13
C PHE A 251 -0.74 -9.73 4.65
N ILE A 252 -1.26 -8.65 5.22
CA ILE A 252 -2.66 -8.48 5.59
C ILE A 252 -3.20 -7.35 4.73
N ASP A 253 -4.19 -7.65 3.90
CA ASP A 253 -4.79 -6.66 2.99
C ASP A 253 -5.54 -5.56 3.75
N ASN A 254 -5.82 -4.47 3.04
CA ASN A 254 -6.53 -3.32 3.57
C ASN A 254 -8.05 -3.54 3.74
N GLN A 255 -8.61 -4.69 3.34
CA GLN A 255 -10.02 -5.02 3.57
C GLN A 255 -10.23 -5.65 4.95
N GLN A 256 -9.18 -6.22 5.55
CA GLN A 256 -9.23 -6.89 6.85
C GLN A 256 -8.99 -5.95 8.04
N THR A 257 -8.32 -4.81 7.85
CA THR A 257 -8.02 -3.84 8.91
C THR A 257 -9.09 -2.79 9.25
N PRO A 258 -10.14 -2.52 8.43
CA PRO A 258 -11.19 -1.59 8.80
C PRO A 258 -11.78 -1.93 10.17
N THR A 259 -12.11 -0.91 10.96
CA THR A 259 -12.73 -1.02 12.30
C THR A 259 -11.84 -1.53 13.43
N HIS A 260 -10.63 -1.99 13.14
CA HIS A 260 -9.66 -2.43 14.15
C HIS A 260 -8.72 -1.29 14.57
N GLN A 261 -8.29 -1.31 15.82
CA GLN A 261 -7.38 -0.31 16.38
C GLN A 261 -5.97 -0.84 16.51
N SER A 262 -5.85 -2.14 16.75
CA SER A 262 -4.56 -2.78 16.97
C SER A 262 -4.48 -4.17 16.38
N LEU A 263 -3.25 -4.59 16.15
CA LEU A 263 -2.91 -5.90 15.66
C LEU A 263 -1.85 -6.49 16.59
N ILE A 264 -2.16 -7.65 17.16
CA ILE A 264 -1.24 -8.41 18.01
C ILE A 264 -0.86 -9.67 17.26
N PHE A 265 0.44 -9.87 17.06
CA PHE A 265 0.94 -11.06 16.39
C PHE A 265 2.03 -11.73 17.23
N GLY A 266 2.13 -13.04 17.09
CA GLY A 266 3.11 -13.88 17.75
C GLY A 266 3.97 -14.61 16.73
N ILE A 267 5.27 -14.65 17.00
CA ILE A 267 6.23 -15.49 16.27
C ILE A 267 6.72 -16.57 17.22
N ARG A 268 6.83 -17.80 16.74
CA ARG A 268 7.42 -18.93 17.48
C ARG A 268 8.33 -19.73 16.55
N GLU A 269 9.51 -20.11 17.02
CA GLU A 269 10.38 -21.05 16.30
C GLU A 269 9.84 -22.48 16.39
N LEU A 270 9.84 -23.20 15.27
CA LEU A 270 9.40 -24.60 15.20
C LEU A 270 10.57 -25.54 15.50
N ASN A 271 10.31 -26.61 16.25
CA ASN A 271 11.32 -27.64 16.50
C ASN A 271 11.51 -28.57 15.30
N SER A 272 12.55 -29.41 15.32
CA SER A 272 12.88 -30.33 14.21
C SER A 272 11.76 -31.30 13.83
N THR A 273 10.95 -31.75 14.80
CA THR A 273 9.80 -32.64 14.54
C THR A 273 8.68 -31.87 13.86
N GLU A 274 8.39 -30.65 14.33
CA GLU A 274 7.39 -29.76 13.72
C GLU A 274 7.80 -29.35 12.30
N ILE A 275 9.09 -29.03 12.08
CA ILE A 275 9.62 -28.76 10.74
C ILE A 275 9.42 -29.98 9.83
N ASN A 276 9.74 -31.19 10.28
CA ASN A 276 9.54 -32.39 9.48
C ASN A 276 8.07 -32.62 9.14
N ASN A 277 7.17 -32.38 10.09
CA ASN A 277 5.74 -32.61 9.90
C ASN A 277 5.08 -31.57 9.00
N TYR A 278 5.42 -30.29 9.18
CA TYR A 278 4.73 -29.18 8.52
C TYR A 278 5.47 -28.64 7.29
N CYS A 279 6.79 -28.76 7.20
CA CYS A 279 7.58 -28.20 6.11
C CYS A 279 8.04 -29.24 5.06
N LEU A 280 8.23 -30.52 5.42
CA LEU A 280 8.76 -31.50 4.46
C LEU A 280 7.65 -32.27 3.70
N ASN A 281 6.45 -32.35 4.25
CA ASN A 281 5.29 -32.95 3.59
C ASN A 281 4.52 -31.88 2.80
N ASN A 282 4.94 -31.65 1.55
CA ASN A 282 4.36 -30.67 0.61
C ASN A 282 2.83 -30.75 0.41
N SER A 283 2.17 -31.82 0.86
CA SER A 283 0.74 -32.04 0.67
C SER A 283 -0.17 -31.61 1.84
N SER A 284 0.38 -31.21 3.00
CA SER A 284 -0.43 -30.94 4.22
C SER A 284 -0.29 -29.56 4.84
N ILE A 285 0.48 -28.64 4.26
CA ILE A 285 0.73 -27.28 4.78
C ILE A 285 -0.58 -26.50 5.06
N ASN A 286 -1.72 -26.88 4.46
CA ASN A 286 -2.97 -26.11 4.50
C ASN A 286 -4.12 -26.66 5.35
N THR A 287 -3.97 -27.77 6.11
CA THR A 287 -5.16 -28.41 6.70
C THR A 287 -5.31 -28.32 8.22
N SER A 288 -4.26 -27.99 8.97
CA SER A 288 -4.40 -27.84 10.42
C SER A 288 -3.32 -26.92 11.01
N LEU A 289 -3.75 -25.95 11.80
CA LEU A 289 -2.90 -25.17 12.69
C LEU A 289 -2.07 -26.13 13.59
N PRO A 290 -0.77 -25.91 13.79
CA PRO A 290 0.00 -26.63 14.80
C PRO A 290 -0.58 -26.35 16.18
N ILE A 291 -1.41 -27.24 16.70
CA ILE A 291 -1.95 -27.16 18.07
C ILE A 291 -0.88 -27.73 18.99
N THR A 292 0.18 -26.97 19.24
CA THR A 292 1.17 -27.30 20.26
C THR A 292 1.28 -26.13 21.24
N ASP A 293 0.67 -26.26 22.41
CA ASP A 293 0.72 -25.27 23.50
C ASP A 293 1.99 -25.44 24.36
N GLN A 294 3.00 -26.11 23.82
CA GLN A 294 4.26 -26.32 24.51
C GLN A 294 5.20 -25.16 24.21
N PRO A 295 5.72 -24.48 25.24
CA PRO A 295 6.73 -23.46 25.06
C PRO A 295 7.99 -24.02 24.36
N PHE A 296 8.67 -23.17 23.60
CA PHE A 296 9.90 -23.55 22.90
C PHE A 296 10.90 -22.38 22.95
N ASP A 297 12.12 -22.69 23.38
CA ASP A 297 13.21 -21.73 23.41
C ASP A 297 13.68 -21.40 21.98
N PHE A 298 13.70 -20.11 21.64
CA PHE A 298 14.34 -19.67 20.40
C PHE A 298 15.81 -20.03 20.40
N THR A 299 16.27 -20.68 19.33
CA THR A 299 17.69 -21.03 19.15
C THR A 299 18.46 -19.94 18.40
N SER A 300 17.75 -19.02 17.73
CA SER A 300 18.34 -17.89 17.03
C SER A 300 17.55 -16.60 17.21
N ASN A 301 18.25 -15.46 17.16
CA ASN A 301 17.60 -14.16 17.03
C ASN A 301 17.10 -13.97 15.58
N TYR A 302 16.21 -13.02 15.38
CA TYR A 302 15.73 -12.63 14.05
C TYR A 302 15.59 -11.12 13.97
N GLU A 303 15.57 -10.58 12.76
CA GLU A 303 15.26 -9.17 12.54
C GLU A 303 13.85 -9.04 11.99
N LEU A 304 13.15 -8.00 12.44
CA LEU A 304 11.75 -7.75 12.12
C LEU A 304 11.58 -6.35 11.56
N ARG A 305 10.83 -6.24 10.47
CA ARG A 305 10.36 -4.97 9.92
C ARG A 305 8.88 -5.07 9.61
N ILE A 306 8.15 -4.04 10.04
CA ILE A 306 6.73 -3.90 9.80
C ILE A 306 6.52 -2.54 9.14
N TYR A 307 5.68 -2.51 8.11
CA TYR A 307 5.25 -1.28 7.48
C TYR A 307 3.81 -1.39 7.01
N THR A 308 3.20 -0.23 6.78
CA THR A 308 1.83 -0.13 6.30
C THR A 308 1.81 0.51 4.92
N SER A 309 0.85 0.14 4.09
CA SER A 309 0.57 0.85 2.84
C SER A 309 -0.93 0.99 2.64
N GLY A 310 -1.33 1.97 1.84
CA GLY A 310 -2.71 2.22 1.49
C GLY A 310 -2.81 2.76 0.07
N CYS A 311 -3.94 2.51 -0.57
CA CYS A 311 -4.25 3.02 -1.90
C CYS A 311 -5.55 3.82 -1.80
N TYR A 312 -5.47 5.10 -2.19
CA TYR A 312 -6.53 6.07 -1.99
C TYR A 312 -6.71 6.94 -3.22
N TYR A 313 -7.92 7.43 -3.40
CA TYR A 313 -8.24 8.42 -4.42
C TYR A 313 -9.02 9.57 -3.81
N LEU A 314 -9.03 10.71 -4.50
CA LEU A 314 -9.82 11.88 -4.12
C LEU A 314 -11.10 11.88 -4.96
N ASP A 315 -12.27 11.87 -4.31
CA ASP A 315 -13.56 11.91 -5.00
C ASP A 315 -13.92 13.33 -5.50
N ASP A 316 -15.04 13.44 -6.22
CA ASP A 316 -15.56 14.72 -6.75
C ASP A 316 -15.88 15.75 -5.65
N ASN A 317 -16.03 15.30 -4.39
CA ASN A 317 -16.28 16.16 -3.23
C ASN A 317 -14.99 16.55 -2.49
N ASN A 318 -13.82 16.23 -3.06
CA ASN A 318 -12.50 16.39 -2.42
C ASN A 318 -12.37 15.62 -1.10
N GLN A 319 -12.98 14.43 -1.02
CA GLN A 319 -12.82 13.52 0.10
C GLN A 319 -11.95 12.35 -0.29
N TRP A 320 -11.02 11.97 0.59
CA TRP A 320 -10.22 10.77 0.41
C TRP A 320 -11.10 9.53 0.56
N LYS A 321 -10.97 8.62 -0.39
CA LYS A 321 -11.74 7.38 -0.50
C LYS A 321 -10.80 6.21 -0.79
N SER A 322 -11.31 5.01 -0.51
CA SER A 322 -10.60 3.74 -0.72
C SER A 322 -11.54 2.64 -1.22
N ASP A 323 -12.80 2.96 -1.52
CA ASP A 323 -13.77 1.99 -2.00
C ASP A 323 -13.37 1.48 -3.39
N GLY A 324 -13.52 0.17 -3.60
CA GLY A 324 -13.08 -0.50 -4.82
C GLY A 324 -11.55 -0.64 -4.96
N LEU A 325 -10.75 -0.22 -3.98
CA LEU A 325 -9.30 -0.36 -3.98
C LEU A 325 -8.82 -1.39 -2.96
N THR A 326 -8.05 -2.37 -3.44
CA THR A 326 -7.42 -3.39 -2.60
C THR A 326 -5.92 -3.37 -2.86
N VAL A 327 -5.14 -3.26 -1.79
CA VAL A 327 -3.68 -3.37 -1.86
C VAL A 327 -3.31 -4.83 -2.11
N GLY A 328 -2.43 -5.07 -3.07
CA GLY A 328 -2.00 -6.40 -3.46
C GLY A 328 -0.81 -6.94 -2.67
N PRO A 329 -0.63 -8.28 -2.63
CA PRO A 329 0.45 -8.95 -1.91
C PRO A 329 1.84 -8.74 -2.53
N LEU A 330 1.95 -8.23 -3.75
CA LEU A 330 3.26 -7.90 -4.37
C LEU A 330 3.82 -6.56 -3.90
N THR A 331 3.03 -5.78 -3.13
CA THR A 331 3.49 -4.56 -2.48
C THR A 331 4.75 -4.82 -1.65
N ASN A 332 5.74 -3.95 -1.81
CA ASN A 332 7.01 -4.06 -1.13
C ASN A 332 7.56 -2.67 -0.76
N LEU A 333 8.84 -2.60 -0.37
CA LEU A 333 9.49 -1.37 0.09
C LEU A 333 9.71 -0.33 -1.01
N TYR A 334 9.55 -0.70 -2.28
CA TYR A 334 9.82 0.14 -3.45
C TYR A 334 8.55 0.49 -4.24
N GLU A 335 7.48 -0.29 -4.12
CA GLU A 335 6.25 -0.08 -4.87
C GLU A 335 5.03 -0.65 -4.12
N THR A 336 3.85 -0.13 -4.45
CA THR A 336 2.55 -0.62 -3.97
C THR A 336 1.77 -1.16 -5.15
N GLU A 337 1.24 -2.36 -5.00
CA GLU A 337 0.29 -2.97 -5.93
C GLU A 337 -1.14 -2.56 -5.58
#